data_AF-A0A6G1DQF0-F1
#
_entry.id   AF-A0A6G1DQF0-F1
#
_cell.length_a   1.000
_cell.length_b   1.000
_cell.length_c   1.000
_cell.angle_alpha   90.00
_cell.angle_beta   90.00
_cell.angle_gamma   90.00
#
_symmetry.space_group_name_H-M   'P 1'
#
loop_
_entity.id
_entity.type
_entity.pdbx_description
1 polymer ?
#
loop_
_entity_poly.entity_id
_entity_poly.type
_entity_poly.pdbx_seq_one_letter_code
_entity_poly.pdbx_strand_id
1 'polypeptide(L)'
;MRFSPETNETGDSTNEQSTRDASTSAALEACETWRTSGNQAYANGHFATAEEYYTRGINSISGHGSSGRCSHALMLCYSNRAATRMSLGRMREALQDCLIATSIDPTFLKANVRAANCQLALGDLEDAARSYTTCLKSCKTSGSDIKMFGEASDGLERVQRVADWISQSKELLKKRTVPGATMALELISNALLISSHSDKLMEMKAEALLTLQKYEEVIQLCQETVVLAEKNSSASETTECSGRLWRTYLICKTYFLLGKLEDALELLNKHQQVTNVKESDGRTSQECFSSLSSTIRELLSRKAAGNEAFQARRYSEAVEQYSAALGCNNDSRPFSAVCFCNRAAAYQALGQVTDAIADCSQAMVLDATYPKAISRRATLYEMIRDYGQAANDLRKLISLLEKQSNTSGLSPKVLNKHRDLKQARARLLSVEDEAKRDTPLNLYLILGIEQSSSPADIKKAYRKAALRHHPDKAAQLLVRNEKPDDGFWRDVAKEVHADADHLFKAIGEAYNVLSDSDKRQEYDIEENLRNATKRVSKGRSMHHRSPEQRYTRQYDRGFNPRPWQSNRSSGSRSRWSGYDDDYW
;
A
#
# COMPACT_ATOMS: atom_id res chain seq x y z
N MET A 1 -23.02 66.63 73.13
CA MET A 1 -21.93 65.93 73.84
C MET A 1 -21.99 64.44 73.52
N ARG A 2 -21.09 63.96 72.66
CA ARG A 2 -20.37 62.68 72.78
C ARG A 2 -19.43 62.60 71.59
N PHE A 3 -18.16 62.85 71.87
CA PHE A 3 -17.03 62.56 71.00
C PHE A 3 -16.94 61.03 70.83
N SER A 4 -16.71 60.57 69.59
CA SER A 4 -16.17 59.24 69.32
C SER A 4 -14.87 59.43 68.49
N PRO A 5 -13.82 58.65 68.78
CA PRO A 5 -12.46 58.95 68.37
C PRO A 5 -12.14 58.46 66.96
N GLU A 6 -11.27 59.19 66.27
CA GLU A 6 -10.52 58.72 65.11
C GLU A 6 -9.72 57.46 65.48
N THR A 7 -10.11 56.31 64.93
CA THR A 7 -9.30 55.10 64.95
C THR A 7 -8.38 55.11 63.72
N ASN A 8 -7.08 55.20 63.97
CA ASN A 8 -5.98 55.01 63.01
C ASN A 8 -6.17 53.72 62.18
N GLU A 9 -6.62 53.84 60.93
CA GLU A 9 -6.59 52.78 59.91
C GLU A 9 -5.27 52.82 59.09
N THR A 10 -4.12 52.90 59.75
CA THR A 10 -2.81 52.88 59.07
C THR A 10 -1.90 51.73 59.50
N GLY A 11 -2.39 50.80 60.33
CA GLY A 11 -1.63 49.65 60.83
C GLY A 11 -1.90 48.30 60.13
N ASP A 12 -3.05 48.16 59.46
CA ASP A 12 -3.50 46.87 58.90
C ASP A 12 -2.99 46.63 57.47
N SER A 13 -2.91 47.70 56.66
CA SER A 13 -2.37 47.63 55.29
C SER A 13 -0.88 47.28 55.24
N THR A 14 -0.09 47.71 56.24
CA THR A 14 1.34 47.38 56.35
C THR A 14 1.58 45.91 56.73
N ASN A 15 0.67 45.31 57.49
CA ASN A 15 0.77 43.91 57.92
C ASN A 15 0.30 42.95 56.80
N GLU A 16 -0.72 43.34 56.04
CA GLU A 16 -1.12 42.64 54.81
C GLU A 16 -0.06 42.73 53.69
N GLN A 17 0.62 43.88 53.54
CA GLN A 17 1.72 44.03 52.58
C GLN A 17 2.93 43.18 52.99
N SER A 18 3.31 43.21 54.27
CA SER A 18 4.41 42.40 54.83
C SER A 18 4.18 40.89 54.70
N THR A 19 2.95 40.43 54.94
CA THR A 19 2.59 39.01 54.80
C THR A 19 2.52 38.56 53.34
N ARG A 20 2.07 39.42 52.41
CA ARG A 20 2.15 39.19 50.96
C ARG A 20 3.60 39.16 50.46
N ASP A 21 4.46 40.04 50.95
CA ASP A 21 5.88 40.07 50.60
C ASP A 21 6.64 38.84 51.14
N ALA A 22 6.32 38.38 52.36
CA ALA A 22 6.85 37.13 52.90
C ALA A 22 6.35 35.89 52.14
N SER A 23 5.06 35.86 51.77
CA SER A 23 4.47 34.78 50.98
C SER A 23 5.04 34.71 49.57
N THR A 24 5.28 35.86 48.93
CA THR A 24 5.90 35.92 47.59
C THR A 24 7.40 35.56 47.63
N SER A 25 8.12 35.90 48.70
CA SER A 25 9.51 35.47 48.91
C SER A 25 9.60 33.94 49.07
N ALA A 26 8.71 33.34 49.88
CA ALA A 26 8.67 31.89 50.08
C ALA A 26 8.31 31.14 48.78
N ALA A 27 7.38 31.67 47.99
CA ALA A 27 7.02 31.12 46.67
C ALA A 27 8.20 31.19 45.68
N LEU A 28 9.01 32.25 45.72
CA LEU A 28 10.19 32.40 44.87
C LEU A 28 11.30 31.41 45.25
N GLU A 29 11.56 31.22 46.54
CA GLU A 29 12.51 30.21 47.03
C GLU A 29 12.06 28.78 46.68
N ALA A 30 10.76 28.49 46.84
CA ALA A 30 10.19 27.22 46.41
C ALA A 30 10.37 27.00 44.89
N CYS A 31 10.14 28.03 44.07
CA CYS A 31 10.34 27.93 42.63
C CYS A 31 11.81 27.67 42.26
N GLU A 32 12.74 28.38 42.88
CA GLU A 32 14.18 28.24 42.61
C GLU A 32 14.71 26.87 43.07
N THR A 33 14.27 26.37 44.22
CA THR A 33 14.60 25.01 44.66
C THR A 33 14.11 23.96 43.67
N TRP A 34 12.84 24.02 43.25
CA TRP A 34 12.32 23.12 42.21
C TRP A 34 13.06 23.26 40.88
N ARG A 35 13.41 24.48 40.47
CA ARG A 35 14.17 24.74 39.24
C ARG A 35 15.57 24.13 39.30
N THR A 36 16.26 24.25 40.43
CA THR A 36 17.61 23.64 40.61
C THR A 36 17.54 22.12 40.64
N SER A 37 16.56 21.53 41.32
CA SER A 37 16.30 20.08 41.26
C SER A 37 15.99 19.61 39.83
N GLY A 38 15.20 20.38 39.08
CA GLY A 38 14.94 20.14 37.66
C GLY A 38 16.20 20.18 36.81
N ASN A 39 17.08 21.16 37.02
CA ASN A 39 18.34 21.28 36.28
C ASN A 39 19.26 20.07 36.55
N GLN A 40 19.31 19.59 37.79
CA GLN A 40 20.09 18.40 38.15
C GLN A 40 19.52 17.14 37.50
N ALA A 41 18.20 16.97 37.53
CA ALA A 41 17.53 15.85 36.85
C ALA A 41 17.77 15.88 35.34
N TYR A 42 17.70 17.06 34.72
CA TYR A 42 17.99 17.26 33.30
C TYR A 42 19.44 16.92 32.95
N ALA A 43 20.41 17.37 33.76
CA ALA A 43 21.83 17.05 33.57
C ALA A 43 22.10 15.55 33.67
N ASN A 44 21.33 14.84 34.49
CA ASN A 44 21.40 13.38 34.64
C ASN A 44 20.63 12.61 33.55
N GLY A 45 20.02 13.28 32.56
CA GLY A 45 19.24 12.65 31.49
C GLY A 45 17.84 12.18 31.90
N HIS A 46 17.39 12.46 33.13
CA HIS A 46 16.06 12.10 33.61
C HIS A 46 15.04 13.17 33.20
N PHE A 47 14.70 13.22 31.91
CA PHE A 47 13.87 14.29 31.37
C PHE A 47 12.43 14.32 31.94
N ALA A 48 11.81 13.17 32.17
CA ALA A 48 10.44 13.12 32.72
C ALA A 48 10.36 13.70 34.15
N THR A 49 11.33 13.38 35.01
CA THR A 49 11.38 13.91 36.37
C THR A 49 11.77 15.38 36.38
N ALA A 50 12.64 15.82 35.45
CA ALA A 50 12.95 17.22 35.27
C ALA A 50 11.70 18.04 34.90
N GLU A 51 10.86 17.54 33.98
CA GLU A 51 9.59 18.19 33.60
C GLU A 51 8.65 18.35 34.81
N GLU A 52 8.55 17.31 35.65
CA GLU A 52 7.74 17.36 36.87
C GLU A 52 8.24 18.43 37.84
N TYR A 53 9.56 18.49 38.09
CA TYR A 53 10.15 19.51 38.95
C TYR A 53 9.92 20.92 38.42
N TYR A 54 10.12 21.17 37.12
CA TYR A 54 9.81 22.50 36.55
C TYR A 54 8.33 22.84 36.66
N THR A 55 7.43 21.86 36.50
CA THR A 55 5.98 22.07 36.63
C THR A 55 5.59 22.41 38.08
N ARG A 56 6.17 21.74 39.07
CA ARG A 56 6.01 22.09 40.49
C ARG A 56 6.53 23.50 40.78
N GLY A 57 7.66 23.87 40.18
CA GLY A 57 8.21 25.23 40.24
C GLY A 57 7.25 26.28 39.67
N ILE A 58 6.66 26.04 38.50
CA ILE A 58 5.67 26.95 37.89
C ILE A 58 4.42 27.09 38.76
N ASN A 59 3.90 25.97 39.30
CA ASN A 59 2.70 25.97 40.14
C ASN A 59 2.91 26.72 41.46
N SER A 60 4.14 26.76 41.99
CA SER A 60 4.45 27.48 43.23
C SER A 60 4.32 29.01 43.10
N ILE A 61 4.47 29.57 41.90
CA ILE A 61 4.38 31.02 41.64
C ILE A 61 3.02 31.43 41.07
N SER A 62 2.33 30.54 40.34
CA SER A 62 1.15 30.87 39.53
C SER A 62 -0.07 31.40 40.32
N GLY A 63 -0.06 31.35 41.65
CA GLY A 63 -1.10 31.90 42.53
C GLY A 63 -0.86 33.31 43.09
N HIS A 64 0.32 33.91 42.85
CA HIS A 64 0.70 35.21 43.43
C HIS A 64 0.85 36.29 42.35
N GLY A 65 0.19 37.44 42.56
CA GLY A 65 0.21 38.59 41.66
C GLY A 65 1.62 39.07 41.31
N SER A 66 1.77 39.54 40.07
CA SER A 66 3.03 39.73 39.34
C SER A 66 4.01 40.75 39.96
N SER A 67 4.87 40.29 40.86
CA SER A 67 6.13 40.98 41.18
C SER A 67 7.18 40.68 40.10
N GLY A 68 7.96 41.67 39.67
CA GLY A 68 8.93 41.52 38.57
C GLY A 68 9.98 40.41 38.79
N ARG A 69 10.31 40.09 40.05
CA ARG A 69 11.22 38.97 40.39
C ARG A 69 10.57 37.59 40.22
N CYS A 70 9.28 37.49 40.55
CA CYS A 70 8.48 36.28 40.33
C CYS A 70 8.32 36.01 38.82
N SER A 71 8.16 37.06 38.01
CA SER A 71 8.11 36.96 36.55
C SER A 71 9.40 36.39 35.95
N HIS A 72 10.57 36.82 36.42
CA HIS A 72 11.87 36.32 35.93
C HIS A 72 12.10 34.83 36.27
N ALA A 73 11.84 34.42 37.52
CA ALA A 73 11.95 33.01 37.92
C ALA A 73 10.97 32.11 37.13
N LEU A 74 9.74 32.58 36.94
CA LEU A 74 8.71 31.90 36.16
C LEU A 74 9.13 31.71 34.70
N MET A 75 9.66 32.75 34.06
CA MET A 75 10.20 32.71 32.70
C MET A 75 11.32 31.66 32.57
N LEU A 76 12.26 31.61 33.51
CA LEU A 76 13.35 30.61 33.50
C LEU A 76 12.80 29.18 33.61
N CYS A 77 11.81 28.95 34.47
CA CYS A 77 11.15 27.67 34.63
C CYS A 77 10.42 27.22 33.36
N TYR A 78 9.66 28.10 32.70
CA TYR A 78 9.05 27.81 31.40
C TYR A 78 10.10 27.48 30.34
N SER A 79 11.18 28.25 30.26
CA SER A 79 12.22 28.01 29.27
C SER A 79 12.97 26.69 29.50
N ASN A 80 13.23 26.32 30.76
CA ASN A 80 13.88 25.04 31.09
C ASN A 80 12.94 23.84 30.91
N ARG A 81 11.63 24.01 31.20
CA ARG A 81 10.62 23.01 30.87
C ARG A 81 10.51 22.81 29.36
N ALA A 82 10.54 23.89 28.59
CA ALA A 82 10.57 23.82 27.13
C ALA A 82 11.76 23.00 26.62
N ALA A 83 12.97 23.26 27.13
CA ALA A 83 14.15 22.49 26.75
C ALA A 83 13.99 20.98 27.07
N THR A 84 13.43 20.67 28.23
CA THR A 84 13.11 19.28 28.62
C THR A 84 12.11 18.63 27.67
N ARG A 85 11.05 19.35 27.31
CA ARG A 85 10.02 18.87 26.36
C ARG A 85 10.57 18.68 24.95
N MET A 86 11.50 19.54 24.50
CA MET A 86 12.26 19.33 23.25
C MET A 86 13.05 18.03 23.30
N SER A 87 13.76 17.74 24.39
CA SER A 87 14.50 16.48 24.57
C SER A 87 13.60 15.24 24.62
N LEU A 88 12.35 15.39 25.04
CA LEU A 88 11.31 14.35 25.01
C LEU A 88 10.61 14.20 23.65
N GLY A 89 10.90 15.08 22.68
CA GLY A 89 10.26 15.10 21.36
C GLY A 89 8.85 15.71 21.31
N ARG A 90 8.44 16.42 22.37
CA ARG A 90 7.15 17.13 22.50
C ARG A 90 7.31 18.58 22.05
N MET A 91 7.54 18.77 20.76
CA MET A 91 7.91 20.06 20.16
C MET A 91 6.81 21.12 20.26
N ARG A 92 5.53 20.75 20.10
CA ARG A 92 4.42 21.71 20.22
C ARG A 92 4.25 22.25 21.64
N GLU A 93 4.37 21.38 22.65
CA GLU A 93 4.28 21.81 24.05
C GLU A 93 5.51 22.63 24.48
N ALA A 94 6.69 22.27 23.96
CA ALA A 94 7.89 23.08 24.15
C ALA A 94 7.73 24.47 23.50
N LEU A 95 7.14 24.54 22.30
CA LEU A 95 6.84 25.81 21.64
C LEU A 95 5.90 26.67 22.49
N GLN A 96 4.83 26.09 23.04
CA GLN A 96 3.91 26.81 23.93
C GLN A 96 4.62 27.38 25.15
N ASP A 97 5.49 26.60 25.80
CA ASP A 97 6.29 27.08 26.94
C ASP A 97 7.26 28.20 26.54
N CYS A 98 7.85 28.14 25.33
CA CYS A 98 8.71 29.21 24.83
C CYS A 98 7.93 30.49 24.53
N LEU A 99 6.71 30.38 23.99
CA LEU A 99 5.84 31.52 23.74
C LEU A 99 5.42 32.20 25.06
N ILE A 100 5.09 31.41 26.09
CA ILE A 100 4.81 31.96 27.42
C ILE A 100 6.05 32.67 27.99
N ALA A 101 7.23 32.06 27.93
CA ALA A 101 8.47 32.70 28.39
C ALA A 101 8.76 34.02 27.65
N THR A 102 8.52 34.06 26.34
CA THR A 102 8.70 35.26 25.50
C THR A 102 7.68 36.35 25.82
N SER A 103 6.45 35.96 26.20
CA SER A 103 5.42 36.92 26.63
C SER A 103 5.74 37.58 27.97
N ILE A 104 6.49 36.89 28.84
CA ILE A 104 6.94 37.43 30.13
C ILE A 104 8.11 38.39 29.93
N ASP A 105 9.11 37.98 29.15
CA ASP A 105 10.27 38.81 28.80
C ASP A 105 10.66 38.63 27.32
N PRO A 106 10.28 39.57 26.45
CA PRO A 106 10.64 39.53 25.03
C PRO A 106 12.14 39.65 24.77
N THR A 107 12.91 40.21 25.72
CA THR A 107 14.37 40.41 25.59
C THR A 107 15.15 39.12 25.86
N PHE A 108 14.50 38.09 26.40
CA PHE A 108 15.12 36.81 26.67
C PHE A 108 15.32 35.98 25.40
N LEU A 109 16.40 36.26 24.68
CA LEU A 109 16.74 35.68 23.37
C LEU A 109 16.80 34.15 23.37
N LYS A 110 17.15 33.53 24.50
CA LYS A 110 17.22 32.07 24.62
C LYS A 110 15.87 31.39 24.43
N ALA A 111 14.79 31.97 24.95
CA ALA A 111 13.44 31.45 24.72
C ALA A 111 13.01 31.62 23.25
N ASN A 112 13.35 32.76 22.64
CA ASN A 112 13.05 33.02 21.22
C ASN A 112 13.77 32.02 20.28
N VAL A 113 15.06 31.76 20.50
CA VAL A 113 15.82 30.77 19.71
C VAL A 113 15.28 29.35 19.94
N ARG A 114 14.88 29.00 21.17
CA ARG A 114 14.23 27.70 21.45
C ARG A 114 12.88 27.58 20.73
N ALA A 115 12.06 28.63 20.69
CA ALA A 115 10.81 28.65 19.93
C ALA A 115 11.07 28.42 18.43
N ALA A 116 12.04 29.13 17.85
CA ALA A 116 12.44 28.98 16.46
C ALA A 116 12.94 27.55 16.14
N ASN A 117 13.73 26.96 17.04
CA ASN A 117 14.18 25.57 16.92
C ASN A 117 13.00 24.57 16.96
N CYS A 118 11.99 24.81 17.81
CA CYS A 118 10.78 23.98 17.84
C CYS A 118 10.00 24.07 16.52
N GLN A 119 9.80 25.28 16.00
CA GLN A 119 9.15 25.53 14.71
C GLN A 119 9.90 24.84 13.56
N LEU A 120 11.24 24.95 13.54
CA LEU A 120 12.06 24.26 12.55
C LEU A 120 11.94 22.73 12.66
N ALA A 121 11.93 22.18 13.87
CA ALA A 121 11.77 20.73 14.09
C ALA A 121 10.39 20.22 13.63
N LEU A 122 9.34 21.02 13.79
CA LEU A 122 7.98 20.76 13.30
C LEU A 122 7.85 20.96 11.77
N GLY A 123 8.80 21.64 11.14
CA GLY A 123 8.77 21.97 9.71
C GLY A 123 7.94 23.21 9.37
N ASP A 124 7.61 24.05 10.36
CA ASP A 124 6.95 25.34 10.20
C ASP A 124 7.99 26.39 9.75
N LEU A 125 8.50 26.23 8.52
CA LEU A 125 9.69 26.95 8.03
C LEU A 125 9.51 28.47 7.98
N GLU A 126 8.32 28.95 7.61
CA GLU A 126 8.03 30.39 7.54
C GLU A 126 8.09 31.04 8.92
N ASP A 127 7.47 30.39 9.92
CA ASP A 127 7.49 30.85 11.31
C ASP A 127 8.90 30.79 11.89
N ALA A 128 9.62 29.68 11.67
CA ALA A 128 11.01 29.54 12.10
C ALA A 128 11.89 30.65 11.51
N ALA A 129 11.81 30.92 10.21
CA ALA A 129 12.57 31.98 9.55
C ALA A 129 12.26 33.37 10.15
N ARG A 130 10.98 33.67 10.40
CA ARG A 130 10.56 34.93 11.05
C ARG A 130 11.14 35.06 12.46
N SER A 131 11.06 33.99 13.25
CA SER A 131 11.59 33.95 14.62
C SER A 131 13.11 34.14 14.65
N TYR A 132 13.88 33.41 13.83
CA TYR A 132 15.34 33.60 13.75
C TYR A 132 15.73 35.00 13.28
N THR A 133 15.04 35.54 12.27
CA THR A 133 15.31 36.90 11.76
C THR A 133 15.06 37.96 12.85
N THR A 134 14.03 37.77 13.66
CA THR A 134 13.70 38.67 14.79
C THR A 134 14.75 38.58 15.89
N CYS A 135 15.23 37.37 16.21
CA CYS A 135 16.38 37.16 17.12
C CYS A 135 17.63 37.90 16.61
N LEU A 136 17.99 37.73 15.34
CA LEU A 136 19.18 38.36 14.75
C LEU A 136 19.12 39.89 14.76
N LYS A 137 17.94 40.48 14.56
CA LYS A 137 17.74 41.93 14.68
C LYS A 137 17.93 42.41 16.12
N SER A 138 17.38 41.68 17.08
CA SER A 138 17.45 42.01 18.51
C SER A 138 18.86 41.82 19.10
N CYS A 139 19.63 40.83 18.61
CA CYS A 139 21.04 40.67 19.00
C CYS A 139 21.91 41.85 18.56
N LYS A 140 21.63 42.45 17.40
CA LYS A 140 22.38 43.60 16.87
C LYS A 140 22.16 44.87 17.69
N THR A 141 20.99 45.02 18.32
CA THR A 141 20.68 46.17 19.18
C THR A 141 21.23 46.01 20.60
N SER A 142 21.34 44.77 21.10
CA SER A 142 21.69 44.50 22.51
C SER A 142 23.16 44.15 22.76
N GLY A 143 23.97 43.88 21.73
CA GLY A 143 25.44 43.79 21.80
C GLY A 143 26.06 42.67 22.66
N SER A 144 25.28 41.87 23.40
CA SER A 144 25.81 41.02 24.48
C SER A 144 25.76 39.50 24.27
N ASP A 145 25.06 38.95 23.27
CA ASP A 145 24.89 37.49 23.13
C ASP A 145 25.45 36.90 21.81
N ILE A 146 26.78 36.83 21.71
CA ILE A 146 27.49 36.25 20.54
C ILE A 146 27.03 34.80 20.26
N LYS A 147 26.79 34.01 21.32
CA LYS A 147 26.37 32.61 21.20
C LYS A 147 24.97 32.48 20.60
N MET A 148 24.00 33.26 21.08
CA MET A 148 22.62 33.23 20.57
C MET A 148 22.54 33.76 19.14
N PHE A 149 23.38 34.76 18.79
CA PHE A 149 23.51 35.24 17.42
C PHE A 149 24.00 34.12 16.47
N GLY A 150 25.05 33.39 16.85
CA GLY A 150 25.55 32.25 16.08
C GLY A 150 24.49 31.16 15.89
N GLU A 151 23.81 30.77 16.97
CA GLU A 151 22.72 29.77 16.93
C GLU A 151 21.56 30.21 16.03
N ALA A 152 21.16 31.49 16.09
CA ALA A 152 20.09 32.01 15.25
C ALA A 152 20.49 32.12 13.77
N SER A 153 21.76 32.42 13.48
CA SER A 153 22.28 32.48 12.11
C SER A 153 22.36 31.07 11.49
N ASP A 154 22.89 30.10 12.23
CA ASP A 154 22.93 28.68 11.81
C ASP A 154 21.50 28.14 11.60
N GLY A 155 20.59 28.45 12.52
CA GLY A 155 19.17 28.08 12.41
C GLY A 155 18.53 28.60 11.12
N LEU A 156 18.81 29.85 10.74
CA LEU A 156 18.29 30.45 9.50
C LEU A 156 18.84 29.76 8.24
N GLU A 157 20.13 29.42 8.22
CA GLU A 157 20.74 28.67 7.11
C GLU A 157 20.11 27.28 6.96
N ARG A 158 19.87 26.59 8.09
CA ARG A 158 19.18 25.30 8.11
C ARG A 158 17.76 25.39 7.57
N VAL A 159 17.01 26.44 7.92
CA VAL A 159 15.66 26.68 7.36
C VAL A 159 15.72 26.81 5.84
N GLN A 160 16.66 27.58 5.30
CA GLN A 160 16.81 27.75 3.86
C GLN A 160 17.12 26.42 3.16
N ARG A 161 18.05 25.63 3.71
CA ARG A 161 18.39 24.31 3.16
C ARG A 161 17.19 23.36 3.13
N VAL A 162 16.40 23.31 4.21
CA VAL A 162 15.19 22.47 4.25
C VAL A 162 14.15 22.96 3.23
N ALA A 163 13.97 24.27 3.09
CA ALA A 163 13.06 24.83 2.09
C ALA A 163 13.47 24.46 0.64
N ASP A 164 14.76 24.54 0.33
CA ASP A 164 15.30 24.18 -0.98
C ASP A 164 15.11 22.69 -1.27
N TRP A 165 15.38 21.81 -0.29
CA TRP A 165 15.14 20.37 -0.42
C TRP A 165 13.66 20.04 -0.62
N ILE A 166 12.74 20.70 0.11
CA ILE A 166 11.30 20.53 -0.09
C ILE A 166 10.89 20.94 -1.51
N SER A 167 11.39 22.08 -2.00
CA SER A 167 11.07 22.58 -3.34
C SER A 167 11.53 21.61 -4.43
N GLN A 168 12.81 21.17 -4.36
CA GLN A 168 13.39 20.22 -5.31
C GLN A 168 12.66 18.88 -5.30
N SER A 169 12.43 18.32 -4.10
CA SER A 169 11.70 17.05 -3.95
C SER A 169 10.29 17.14 -4.52
N LYS A 170 9.59 18.27 -4.33
CA LYS A 170 8.24 18.48 -4.90
C LYS A 170 8.26 18.51 -6.42
N GLU A 171 9.27 19.12 -7.05
CA GLU A 171 9.40 19.11 -8.50
C GLU A 171 9.70 17.71 -9.04
N LEU A 172 10.59 16.96 -8.36
CA LEU A 172 10.93 15.59 -8.73
C LEU A 172 9.72 14.65 -8.61
N LEU A 173 8.96 14.73 -7.51
CA LEU A 173 7.77 13.89 -7.28
C LEU A 173 6.64 14.20 -8.27
N LYS A 174 6.50 15.44 -8.73
CA LYS A 174 5.54 15.80 -9.81
C LYS A 174 5.80 15.05 -11.11
N LYS A 175 7.06 14.72 -11.41
CA LYS A 175 7.43 14.02 -12.65
C LYS A 175 7.00 12.55 -12.62
N ARG A 176 6.76 11.98 -11.43
CA ARG A 176 6.37 10.57 -11.17
C ARG A 176 7.28 9.57 -11.89
N THR A 177 8.59 9.80 -11.85
CA THR A 177 9.59 8.88 -12.42
C THR A 177 10.35 8.17 -11.32
N VAL A 178 10.78 6.93 -11.57
CA VAL A 178 11.54 6.14 -10.59
C VAL A 178 12.85 6.84 -10.18
N PRO A 179 13.69 7.36 -11.11
CA PRO A 179 14.92 8.07 -10.71
C PRO A 179 14.64 9.34 -9.92
N GLY A 180 13.58 10.08 -10.30
CA GLY A 180 13.17 11.30 -9.61
C GLY A 180 12.70 11.01 -8.18
N ALA A 181 11.94 9.94 -7.97
CA ALA A 181 11.48 9.51 -6.66
C ALA A 181 12.64 9.05 -5.76
N THR A 182 13.65 8.36 -6.31
CA THR A 182 14.86 7.97 -5.56
C THR A 182 15.65 9.19 -5.10
N MET A 183 15.88 10.16 -5.99
CA MET A 183 16.56 11.41 -5.64
C MET A 183 15.77 12.21 -4.60
N ALA A 184 14.44 12.30 -4.77
CA ALA A 184 13.58 12.97 -3.80
C ALA A 184 13.66 12.30 -2.42
N LEU A 185 13.73 10.96 -2.35
CA LEU A 185 13.84 10.23 -1.09
C LEU A 185 15.11 10.59 -0.31
N GLU A 186 16.24 10.77 -0.99
CA GLU A 186 17.51 11.20 -0.38
C GLU A 186 17.40 12.64 0.16
N LEU A 187 16.89 13.57 -0.64
CA LEU A 187 16.68 14.97 -0.25
C LEU A 187 15.72 15.08 0.95
N ILE A 188 14.61 14.33 0.94
CA ILE A 188 13.64 14.30 2.04
C ILE A 188 14.26 13.69 3.30
N SER A 189 15.09 12.65 3.16
CA SER A 189 15.78 12.05 4.31
C SER A 189 16.74 13.04 4.95
N ASN A 190 17.49 13.81 4.16
CA ASN A 190 18.34 14.90 4.65
C ASN A 190 17.53 16.01 5.33
N ALA A 191 16.36 16.37 4.79
CA ALA A 191 15.46 17.34 5.39
C ALA A 191 14.89 16.86 6.74
N LEU A 192 14.53 15.58 6.86
CA LEU A 192 14.03 14.98 8.10
C LEU A 192 15.09 14.87 9.20
N LEU A 193 16.39 14.89 8.87
CA LEU A 193 17.45 15.01 9.90
C LEU A 193 17.41 16.38 10.61
N ILE A 194 16.92 17.42 9.94
CA ILE A 194 16.78 18.77 10.50
C ILE A 194 15.38 18.97 11.10
N SER A 195 14.35 18.59 10.34
CA SER A 195 12.93 18.75 10.69
C SER A 195 12.28 17.39 10.96
N SER A 196 12.72 16.76 12.06
CA SER A 196 12.38 15.36 12.40
C SER A 196 10.90 15.10 12.66
N HIS A 197 10.11 16.13 12.97
CA HIS A 197 8.69 16.03 13.31
C HIS A 197 7.78 16.64 12.25
N SER A 198 8.29 16.90 11.05
CA SER A 198 7.49 17.48 9.96
C SER A 198 6.59 16.44 9.30
N ASP A 199 5.28 16.56 9.51
CA ASP A 199 4.27 15.72 8.86
C ASP A 199 4.35 15.81 7.33
N LYS A 200 4.58 17.02 6.79
CA LYS A 200 4.69 17.25 5.34
C LYS A 200 5.86 16.49 4.71
N LEU A 201 7.03 16.48 5.38
CA LEU A 201 8.19 15.73 4.89
C LEU A 201 7.96 14.22 4.99
N MET A 202 7.30 13.75 6.04
CA MET A 202 6.94 12.33 6.19
C MET A 202 5.94 11.88 5.11
N GLU A 203 4.95 12.71 4.80
CA GLU A 203 3.99 12.47 3.72
C GLU A 203 4.71 12.39 2.37
N MET A 204 5.56 13.37 2.04
CA MET A 204 6.37 13.36 0.82
C MET A 204 7.28 12.13 0.74
N LYS A 205 7.84 11.67 1.88
CA LYS A 205 8.64 10.44 1.94
C LYS A 205 7.79 9.22 1.59
N ALA A 206 6.59 9.13 2.14
CA ALA A 206 5.65 8.04 1.86
C ALA A 206 5.20 8.04 0.39
N GLU A 207 4.93 9.21 -0.20
CA GLU A 207 4.63 9.33 -1.64
C GLU A 207 5.78 8.91 -2.54
N ALA A 208 7.02 9.26 -2.17
CA ALA A 208 8.23 8.82 -2.87
C ALA A 208 8.36 7.29 -2.84
N LEU A 209 8.22 6.69 -1.65
CA LEU A 209 8.27 5.23 -1.48
C LEU A 209 7.15 4.52 -2.25
N LEU A 210 5.95 5.11 -2.30
CA LEU A 210 4.82 4.59 -3.08
C LEU A 210 5.12 4.59 -4.59
N THR A 211 5.73 5.66 -5.08
CA THR A 211 6.16 5.77 -6.49
C THR A 211 7.25 4.74 -6.84
N LEU A 212 8.09 4.39 -5.86
CA LEU A 212 9.10 3.33 -5.97
C LEU A 212 8.53 1.92 -5.76
N GLN A 213 7.22 1.77 -5.54
CA GLN A 213 6.53 0.50 -5.28
C GLN A 213 7.06 -0.24 -4.03
N LYS A 214 7.61 0.49 -3.06
CA LYS A 214 8.11 -0.03 -1.78
C LYS A 214 6.97 -0.05 -0.74
N TYR A 215 5.96 -0.87 -1.00
CA TYR A 215 4.70 -0.86 -0.26
C TYR A 215 4.84 -1.18 1.23
N GLU A 216 5.67 -2.16 1.60
CA GLU A 216 5.92 -2.52 2.98
C GLU A 216 6.59 -1.37 3.76
N GLU A 217 7.54 -0.67 3.13
CA GLU A 217 8.21 0.49 3.73
C GLU A 217 7.22 1.65 3.96
N VAL A 218 6.24 1.86 3.06
CA VAL A 218 5.18 2.86 3.23
C VAL A 218 4.33 2.55 4.46
N ILE A 219 3.86 1.29 4.59
CA ILE A 219 3.02 0.86 5.71
C ILE A 219 3.79 1.03 7.03
N GLN A 220 5.04 0.58 7.07
CA GLN A 220 5.90 0.70 8.25
C GLN A 220 6.10 2.18 8.64
N LEU A 221 6.47 3.03 7.68
CA LEU A 221 6.65 4.46 7.91
C LEU A 221 5.37 5.12 8.46
N CYS A 222 4.21 4.80 7.88
CA CYS A 222 2.94 5.35 8.34
C CYS A 222 2.65 4.90 9.77
N GLN A 223 2.86 3.62 10.12
CA GLN A 223 2.61 3.08 11.45
C GLN A 223 3.55 3.66 12.52
N GLU A 224 4.85 3.73 12.23
CA GLU A 224 5.86 4.25 13.18
C GLU A 224 5.65 5.74 13.47
N THR A 225 5.25 6.52 12.46
CA THR A 225 5.12 7.96 12.59
C THR A 225 3.82 8.40 13.26
N VAL A 226 2.83 7.51 13.43
CA VAL A 226 1.59 7.82 14.19
C VAL A 226 1.91 8.26 15.61
N VAL A 227 2.78 7.53 16.32
CA VAL A 227 3.13 7.84 17.72
C VAL A 227 3.80 9.21 17.84
N LEU A 228 4.63 9.59 16.86
CA LEU A 228 5.27 10.91 16.83
C LEU A 228 4.26 12.03 16.56
N ALA A 229 3.27 11.79 15.71
CA ALA A 229 2.19 12.72 15.42
C ALA A 229 1.28 12.90 16.64
N GLU A 230 0.92 11.82 17.34
CA GLU A 230 0.09 11.87 18.56
C GLU A 230 0.76 12.71 19.66
N LYS A 231 2.06 12.55 19.87
CA LYS A 231 2.84 13.36 20.83
C LYS A 231 2.89 14.86 20.51
N ASN A 232 2.68 15.22 19.24
CA ASN A 232 2.73 16.60 18.76
C ASN A 232 1.35 17.08 18.25
N SER A 233 0.28 16.40 18.64
CA SER A 233 -1.10 16.83 18.42
C SER A 233 -1.59 17.60 19.66
N SER A 234 -2.24 18.74 19.46
CA SER A 234 -2.77 19.56 20.56
C SER A 234 -4.11 19.01 21.04
N ALA A 235 -4.26 18.79 22.35
CA ALA A 235 -5.50 18.26 22.97
C ALA A 235 -6.76 19.16 22.84
N SER A 236 -6.65 20.35 22.23
CA SER A 236 -7.74 21.34 22.17
C SER A 236 -8.12 21.77 20.75
N GLU A 237 -7.48 21.24 19.71
CA GLU A 237 -7.90 21.54 18.35
C GLU A 237 -8.59 20.33 17.73
N THR A 238 -9.69 20.60 17.04
CA THR A 238 -10.33 19.74 16.03
C THR A 238 -9.35 19.25 14.92
N THR A 239 -8.07 19.62 15.00
CA THR A 239 -6.92 19.22 14.17
C THR A 239 -6.30 17.86 14.58
N GLU A 240 -6.92 17.10 15.50
CA GLU A 240 -6.60 15.67 15.76
C GLU A 240 -6.65 14.80 14.48
N CYS A 241 -7.26 15.29 13.40
CA CYS A 241 -7.55 14.52 12.21
C CYS A 241 -6.45 14.55 11.14
N SER A 242 -5.77 15.68 10.88
CA SER A 242 -4.97 15.85 9.66
C SER A 242 -3.77 14.91 9.54
N GLY A 243 -3.04 14.68 10.63
CA GLY A 243 -1.87 13.78 10.63
C GLY A 243 -2.26 12.30 10.53
N ARG A 244 -3.40 11.91 11.11
CA ARG A 244 -3.92 10.53 11.04
C ARG A 244 -4.53 10.25 9.66
N LEU A 245 -5.19 11.23 9.06
CA LEU A 245 -5.88 11.14 7.78
C LEU A 245 -4.97 10.68 6.62
N TRP A 246 -3.87 11.39 6.34
CA TRP A 246 -3.02 11.05 5.20
C TRP A 246 -2.33 9.69 5.39
N ARG A 247 -1.93 9.35 6.62
CA ARG A 247 -1.32 8.05 6.95
C ARG A 247 -2.29 6.90 6.69
N THR A 248 -3.51 7.00 7.21
CA THR A 248 -4.55 6.00 6.95
C THR A 248 -4.86 5.90 5.46
N TYR A 249 -4.97 7.04 4.76
CA TYR A 249 -5.19 7.05 3.32
C TYR A 249 -4.09 6.32 2.55
N LEU A 250 -2.82 6.60 2.83
CA LEU A 250 -1.70 5.97 2.15
C LEU A 250 -1.59 4.48 2.47
N ILE A 251 -1.91 4.04 3.70
CA ILE A 251 -2.03 2.61 4.01
C ILE A 251 -3.13 1.95 3.17
N CYS A 252 -4.34 2.55 3.13
CA CYS A 252 -5.44 2.05 2.31
C CYS A 252 -5.06 1.96 0.82
N LYS A 253 -4.44 3.02 0.29
CA LYS A 253 -3.97 3.06 -1.10
C LYS A 253 -2.91 1.99 -1.36
N THR A 254 -2.02 1.76 -0.39
CA THR A 254 -1.00 0.72 -0.48
C THR A 254 -1.62 -0.68 -0.50
N TYR A 255 -2.60 -0.97 0.36
CA TYR A 255 -3.34 -2.23 0.32
C TYR A 255 -4.10 -2.43 -1.00
N PHE A 256 -4.70 -1.36 -1.53
CA PHE A 256 -5.33 -1.40 -2.85
C PHE A 256 -4.32 -1.76 -3.96
N LEU A 257 -3.13 -1.15 -3.99
CA LEU A 257 -2.08 -1.47 -4.97
C LEU A 257 -1.52 -2.90 -4.80
N LEU A 258 -1.48 -3.41 -3.56
CA LEU A 258 -1.10 -4.80 -3.25
C LEU A 258 -2.20 -5.82 -3.60
N GLY A 259 -3.39 -5.39 -4.01
CA GLY A 259 -4.54 -6.26 -4.29
C GLY A 259 -5.28 -6.76 -3.04
N LYS A 260 -4.95 -6.24 -1.85
CA LYS A 260 -5.63 -6.51 -0.57
C LYS A 260 -6.82 -5.57 -0.39
N LEU A 261 -7.80 -5.68 -1.29
CA LEU A 261 -8.92 -4.76 -1.39
C LEU A 261 -9.84 -4.85 -0.17
N GLU A 262 -10.02 -6.04 0.38
CA GLU A 262 -10.82 -6.31 1.57
C GLU A 262 -10.19 -5.63 2.81
N ASP A 263 -8.89 -5.79 3.03
CA ASP A 263 -8.14 -5.13 4.12
C ASP A 263 -8.22 -3.60 3.99
N ALA A 264 -8.08 -3.09 2.76
CA ALA A 264 -8.22 -1.67 2.47
C ALA A 264 -9.62 -1.17 2.84
N LEU A 265 -10.68 -1.89 2.46
CA LEU A 265 -12.07 -1.52 2.73
C LEU A 265 -12.39 -1.56 4.23
N GLU A 266 -11.87 -2.54 4.96
CA GLU A 266 -12.04 -2.63 6.41
C GLU A 266 -11.44 -1.40 7.11
N LEU A 267 -10.22 -1.02 6.72
CA LEU A 267 -9.55 0.17 7.27
C LEU A 267 -10.31 1.46 6.93
N LEU A 268 -10.82 1.58 5.70
CA LEU A 268 -11.65 2.71 5.27
C LEU A 268 -12.95 2.81 6.09
N ASN A 269 -13.63 1.69 6.34
CA ASN A 269 -14.87 1.65 7.12
C ASN A 269 -14.62 2.02 8.59
N LYS A 270 -13.52 1.53 9.18
CA LYS A 270 -13.09 1.93 10.54
C LYS A 270 -12.86 3.44 10.63
N HIS A 271 -12.19 4.01 9.63
CA HIS A 271 -11.95 5.45 9.54
C HIS A 271 -13.25 6.25 9.41
N GLN A 272 -14.18 5.81 8.55
CA GLN A 272 -15.47 6.49 8.34
C GLN A 272 -16.36 6.50 9.60
N GLN A 273 -16.29 5.46 10.44
CA GLN A 273 -17.02 5.41 11.71
C GLN A 273 -16.49 6.40 12.74
N VAL A 274 -15.17 6.61 12.78
CA VAL A 274 -14.51 7.55 13.71
C VAL A 274 -14.70 9.01 13.29
N THR A 275 -14.82 9.29 11.99
CA THR A 275 -14.86 10.65 11.41
C THR A 275 -16.26 11.26 11.24
N ASN A 276 -17.33 10.57 11.63
CA ASN A 276 -18.72 11.07 11.54
C ASN A 276 -19.03 12.26 12.48
N VAL A 277 -18.03 12.83 13.15
CA VAL A 277 -18.13 14.02 14.00
C VAL A 277 -17.61 15.24 13.22
N LYS A 278 -18.52 15.88 12.47
CA LYS A 278 -18.47 17.23 11.85
C LYS A 278 -17.08 17.85 11.61
N GLU A 279 -16.59 17.79 10.37
CA GLU A 279 -15.54 18.69 9.87
C GLU A 279 -16.07 19.56 8.72
N SER A 280 -15.85 20.87 8.80
CA SER A 280 -16.24 21.86 7.79
C SER A 280 -15.18 22.15 6.72
N ASP A 281 -13.91 21.73 6.93
CA ASP A 281 -12.77 22.13 6.07
C ASP A 281 -12.03 20.97 5.36
N GLY A 282 -12.40 19.70 5.60
CA GLY A 282 -11.71 18.51 5.06
C GLY A 282 -12.20 17.96 3.71
N ARG A 283 -12.84 18.78 2.85
CA ARG A 283 -13.62 18.29 1.68
C ARG A 283 -12.81 17.43 0.70
N THR A 284 -11.57 17.80 0.38
CA THR A 284 -10.74 17.12 -0.64
C THR A 284 -10.21 15.75 -0.19
N SER A 285 -9.81 15.61 1.08
CA SER A 285 -9.32 14.32 1.60
C SER A 285 -10.46 13.32 1.73
N GLN A 286 -11.61 13.77 2.24
CA GLN A 286 -12.82 12.95 2.35
C GLN A 286 -13.34 12.48 0.98
N GLU A 287 -13.23 13.31 -0.05
CA GLU A 287 -13.53 12.95 -1.44
C GLU A 287 -12.59 11.84 -1.96
N CYS A 288 -11.29 11.94 -1.72
CA CYS A 288 -10.32 10.90 -2.08
C CYS A 288 -10.63 9.56 -1.38
N PHE A 289 -10.93 9.59 -0.08
CA PHE A 289 -11.35 8.41 0.69
C PHE A 289 -12.64 7.79 0.13
N SER A 290 -13.65 8.62 -0.15
CA SER A 290 -14.95 8.19 -0.66
C SER A 290 -14.83 7.60 -2.07
N SER A 291 -14.04 8.24 -2.94
CA SER A 291 -13.74 7.77 -4.28
C SER A 291 -13.01 6.43 -4.28
N LEU A 292 -11.96 6.28 -3.46
CA LEU A 292 -11.21 5.03 -3.32
C LEU A 292 -12.12 3.92 -2.77
N SER A 293 -12.93 4.22 -1.75
CA SER A 293 -13.88 3.27 -1.16
C SER A 293 -14.93 2.80 -2.16
N SER A 294 -15.52 3.73 -2.93
CA SER A 294 -16.49 3.40 -3.99
C SER A 294 -15.85 2.50 -5.06
N THR A 295 -14.63 2.81 -5.47
CA THR A 295 -13.88 2.02 -6.45
C THR A 295 -13.64 0.61 -5.93
N ILE A 296 -13.15 0.46 -4.70
CA ILE A 296 -12.90 -0.85 -4.08
C ILE A 296 -14.19 -1.67 -3.98
N ARG A 297 -15.31 -1.06 -3.53
CA ARG A 297 -16.61 -1.74 -3.45
C ARG A 297 -17.10 -2.22 -4.81
N GLU A 298 -17.00 -1.40 -5.84
CA GLU A 298 -17.38 -1.77 -7.20
C GLU A 298 -16.54 -2.94 -7.71
N LEU A 299 -15.22 -2.88 -7.54
CA LEU A 299 -14.32 -3.97 -7.96
C LEU A 299 -14.62 -5.29 -7.26
N LEU A 300 -14.81 -5.27 -5.94
CA LEU A 300 -15.17 -6.45 -5.16
C LEU A 300 -16.54 -7.00 -5.56
N SER A 301 -17.53 -6.12 -5.78
CA SER A 301 -18.87 -6.51 -6.23
C SER A 301 -18.83 -7.18 -7.61
N ARG A 302 -18.11 -6.61 -8.57
CA ARG A 302 -17.96 -7.19 -9.92
C ARG A 302 -17.25 -8.54 -9.90
N LYS A 303 -16.17 -8.66 -9.12
CA LYS A 303 -15.48 -9.94 -8.90
C LYS A 303 -16.42 -10.99 -8.31
N ALA A 304 -17.16 -10.63 -7.26
CA ALA A 304 -18.12 -11.53 -6.62
C ALA A 304 -19.24 -11.98 -7.57
N ALA A 305 -19.82 -11.05 -8.34
CA ALA A 305 -20.84 -11.36 -9.34
C ALA A 305 -20.29 -12.28 -10.45
N GLY A 306 -19.05 -12.07 -10.90
CA GLY A 306 -18.38 -12.97 -11.84
C GLY A 306 -18.17 -14.37 -11.27
N ASN A 307 -17.75 -14.47 -10.01
CA ASN A 307 -17.58 -15.74 -9.31
C ASN A 307 -18.91 -16.50 -9.16
N GLU A 308 -19.98 -15.81 -8.79
CA GLU A 308 -21.32 -16.39 -8.68
C GLU A 308 -21.82 -16.90 -10.04
N ALA A 309 -21.67 -16.10 -11.10
CA ALA A 309 -22.01 -16.52 -12.46
C ALA A 309 -21.21 -17.75 -12.90
N PHE A 310 -19.91 -17.81 -12.58
CA PHE A 310 -19.05 -18.96 -12.87
C PHE A 310 -19.53 -20.22 -12.13
N GLN A 311 -19.85 -20.12 -10.85
CA GLN A 311 -20.38 -21.23 -10.05
C GLN A 311 -21.74 -21.71 -10.58
N ALA A 312 -22.58 -20.78 -11.05
CA ALA A 312 -23.84 -21.06 -11.72
C ALA A 312 -23.69 -21.61 -13.16
N ARG A 313 -22.45 -21.81 -13.65
CA ARG A 313 -22.12 -22.23 -15.02
C ARG A 313 -22.59 -21.27 -16.12
N ARG A 314 -22.90 -20.02 -15.77
CA ARG A 314 -23.19 -18.93 -16.70
C ARG A 314 -21.88 -18.27 -17.11
N TYR A 315 -21.06 -19.00 -17.86
CA TYR A 315 -19.68 -18.60 -18.14
C TYR A 315 -19.56 -17.32 -18.98
N SER A 316 -20.50 -17.06 -19.90
CA SER A 316 -20.55 -15.81 -20.66
C SER A 316 -20.76 -14.59 -19.76
N GLU A 317 -21.70 -14.68 -18.82
CA GLU A 317 -21.96 -13.61 -17.86
C GLU A 317 -20.76 -13.42 -16.90
N ALA A 318 -20.09 -14.51 -16.51
CA ALA A 318 -18.86 -14.42 -15.73
C ALA A 318 -17.78 -13.62 -16.47
N VAL A 319 -17.58 -13.89 -17.77
CA VAL A 319 -16.65 -13.15 -18.62
C VAL A 319 -16.99 -11.66 -18.66
N GLU A 320 -18.28 -11.31 -18.77
CA GLU A 320 -18.73 -9.92 -18.78
C GLU A 320 -18.41 -9.21 -17.47
N GLN A 321 -18.73 -9.81 -16.32
CA GLN A 321 -18.47 -9.20 -15.01
C GLN A 321 -16.97 -9.03 -14.72
N TYR A 322 -16.14 -10.03 -15.05
CA TYR A 322 -14.69 -9.87 -14.92
C TYR A 322 -14.15 -8.81 -15.88
N SER A 323 -14.68 -8.71 -17.10
CA SER A 323 -14.28 -7.66 -18.05
C SER A 323 -14.68 -6.27 -17.56
N ALA A 324 -15.85 -6.14 -16.92
CA ALA A 324 -16.27 -4.90 -16.27
C ALA A 324 -15.34 -4.54 -15.09
N ALA A 325 -14.96 -5.51 -14.25
CA ALA A 325 -13.99 -5.29 -13.17
C ALA A 325 -12.64 -4.80 -13.70
N LEU A 326 -12.15 -5.42 -14.78
CA LEU A 326 -10.92 -5.02 -15.46
C LEU A 326 -11.01 -3.63 -16.09
N GLY A 327 -12.18 -3.24 -16.60
CA GLY A 327 -12.42 -1.91 -17.17
C GLY A 327 -12.55 -0.80 -16.13
N CYS A 328 -12.92 -1.13 -14.89
CA CYS A 328 -13.01 -0.17 -13.78
C CYS A 328 -11.69 -0.06 -12.99
N ASN A 329 -10.83 -1.08 -13.06
CA ASN A 329 -9.55 -1.07 -12.34
C ASN A 329 -8.44 -0.43 -13.17
N ASN A 330 -7.97 0.73 -12.73
CA ASN A 330 -6.88 1.43 -13.41
C ASN A 330 -5.51 1.15 -12.80
N ASP A 331 -5.42 0.74 -11.53
CA ASP A 331 -4.16 0.85 -10.77
C ASP A 331 -3.74 -0.44 -10.04
N SER A 332 -4.66 -1.32 -9.61
CA SER A 332 -4.30 -2.50 -8.80
C SER A 332 -3.89 -3.69 -9.67
N ARG A 333 -2.58 -3.88 -9.91
CA ARG A 333 -2.07 -4.97 -10.75
C ARG A 333 -2.33 -6.38 -10.22
N PRO A 334 -2.20 -6.68 -8.91
CA PRO A 334 -2.50 -8.02 -8.41
C PRO A 334 -3.98 -8.37 -8.55
N PHE A 335 -4.89 -7.41 -8.33
CA PHE A 335 -6.33 -7.60 -8.56
C PHE A 335 -6.66 -7.81 -10.05
N SER A 336 -6.09 -6.95 -10.92
CA SER A 336 -5.59 -7.25 -12.27
C SER A 336 -5.50 -8.73 -12.61
N ALA A 337 -4.41 -9.32 -12.14
CA ALA A 337 -4.02 -10.69 -12.43
C ALA A 337 -5.07 -11.72 -11.98
N VAL A 338 -5.70 -11.51 -10.81
CA VAL A 338 -6.78 -12.38 -10.33
C VAL A 338 -7.98 -12.39 -11.29
N CYS A 339 -8.44 -11.21 -11.72
CA CYS A 339 -9.59 -11.11 -12.63
C CYS A 339 -9.29 -11.74 -14.00
N PHE A 340 -8.10 -11.51 -14.57
CA PHE A 340 -7.68 -12.16 -15.81
C PHE A 340 -7.63 -13.70 -15.65
N CYS A 341 -7.08 -14.23 -14.57
CA CYS A 341 -7.03 -15.67 -14.32
C CYS A 341 -8.43 -16.30 -14.12
N ASN A 342 -9.34 -15.59 -13.45
CA ASN A 342 -10.72 -16.04 -13.29
C ASN A 342 -11.49 -15.99 -14.61
N ARG A 343 -11.27 -14.94 -15.43
CA ARG A 343 -11.84 -14.84 -16.78
C ARG A 343 -11.28 -15.92 -17.71
N ALA A 344 -10.00 -16.26 -17.61
CA ALA A 344 -9.41 -17.38 -18.33
C ALA A 344 -10.08 -18.71 -17.96
N ALA A 345 -10.45 -18.92 -16.70
CA ALA A 345 -11.21 -20.10 -16.30
C ALA A 345 -12.60 -20.15 -16.96
N ALA A 346 -13.28 -19.00 -17.07
CA ALA A 346 -14.57 -18.90 -17.75
C ALA A 346 -14.43 -19.15 -19.27
N TYR A 347 -13.40 -18.60 -19.92
CA TYR A 347 -13.10 -18.87 -21.32
C TYR A 347 -12.75 -20.33 -21.58
N GLN A 348 -11.97 -20.95 -20.69
CA GLN A 348 -11.68 -22.39 -20.75
C GLN A 348 -12.98 -23.22 -20.71
N ALA A 349 -13.91 -22.88 -19.82
CA ALA A 349 -15.20 -23.56 -19.72
C ALA A 349 -16.11 -23.34 -20.94
N LEU A 350 -15.95 -22.23 -21.66
CA LEU A 350 -16.60 -21.95 -22.94
C LEU A 350 -15.92 -22.63 -24.14
N GLY A 351 -14.78 -23.29 -23.95
CA GLY A 351 -13.98 -23.86 -25.04
C GLY A 351 -13.15 -22.82 -25.83
N GLN A 352 -13.10 -21.57 -25.36
CA GLN A 352 -12.31 -20.50 -25.96
C GLN A 352 -10.88 -20.54 -25.40
N VAL A 353 -10.13 -21.57 -25.79
CA VAL A 353 -8.81 -21.89 -25.17
C VAL A 353 -7.76 -20.82 -25.46
N THR A 354 -7.76 -20.23 -26.66
CA THR A 354 -6.81 -19.17 -27.04
C THR A 354 -7.04 -17.86 -26.29
N ASP A 355 -8.31 -17.45 -26.11
CA ASP A 355 -8.67 -16.33 -25.24
C ASP A 355 -8.23 -16.58 -23.78
N ALA A 356 -8.38 -17.82 -23.29
CA ALA A 356 -7.93 -18.20 -21.95
C ALA A 356 -6.40 -18.15 -21.80
N ILE A 357 -5.63 -18.60 -22.80
CA ILE A 357 -4.16 -18.53 -22.78
C ILE A 357 -3.70 -17.07 -22.73
N ALA A 358 -4.28 -16.22 -23.57
CA ALA A 358 -3.95 -14.80 -23.61
C ALA A 358 -4.22 -14.10 -22.26
N ASP A 359 -5.37 -14.38 -21.62
CA ASP A 359 -5.69 -13.85 -20.29
C ASP A 359 -4.70 -14.35 -19.21
N CYS A 360 -4.29 -15.62 -19.25
CA CYS A 360 -3.27 -16.13 -18.32
C CYS A 360 -1.91 -15.45 -18.54
N SER A 361 -1.49 -15.21 -19.78
CA SER A 361 -0.25 -14.47 -20.08
C SER A 361 -0.31 -13.05 -19.53
N GLN A 362 -1.44 -12.36 -19.69
CA GLN A 362 -1.64 -11.03 -19.12
C GLN A 362 -1.61 -11.04 -17.58
N ALA A 363 -2.20 -12.06 -16.95
CA ALA A 363 -2.17 -12.21 -15.49
C ALA A 363 -0.74 -12.41 -14.96
N MET A 364 0.08 -13.23 -15.63
CA MET A 364 1.46 -13.49 -15.24
C MET A 364 2.36 -12.25 -15.36
N VAL A 365 2.03 -11.36 -16.29
CA VAL A 365 2.74 -10.08 -16.48
C VAL A 365 2.39 -9.07 -15.40
N LEU A 366 1.11 -9.03 -15.00
CA LEU A 366 0.66 -8.14 -13.94
C LEU A 366 1.12 -8.61 -12.55
N ASP A 367 1.20 -9.92 -12.34
CA ASP A 367 1.72 -10.53 -11.12
C ASP A 367 2.49 -11.82 -11.43
N ALA A 368 3.82 -11.70 -11.53
CA ALA A 368 4.72 -12.83 -11.75
C ALA A 368 4.76 -13.80 -10.55
N THR A 369 4.25 -13.39 -9.39
CA THR A 369 4.19 -14.20 -8.18
C THR A 369 2.88 -14.96 -8.03
N TYR A 370 1.99 -14.91 -9.04
CA TYR A 370 0.67 -15.54 -8.99
C TYR A 370 0.66 -16.98 -9.57
N PRO A 371 0.81 -18.03 -8.73
CA PRO A 371 0.98 -19.41 -9.21
C PRO A 371 -0.25 -19.97 -9.93
N LYS A 372 -1.46 -19.49 -9.61
CA LYS A 372 -2.71 -19.98 -10.22
C LYS A 372 -2.75 -19.66 -11.72
N ALA A 373 -2.27 -18.49 -12.14
CA ALA A 373 -2.22 -18.10 -13.55
C ALA A 373 -1.24 -19.00 -14.34
N ILE A 374 -0.04 -19.22 -13.80
CA ILE A 374 0.98 -20.08 -14.42
C ILE A 374 0.48 -21.53 -14.55
N SER A 375 -0.08 -22.09 -13.47
CA SER A 375 -0.62 -23.44 -13.47
C SER A 375 -1.77 -23.62 -14.48
N ARG A 376 -2.65 -22.61 -14.58
CA ARG A 376 -3.76 -22.61 -15.53
C ARG A 376 -3.27 -22.53 -16.97
N ARG A 377 -2.27 -21.68 -17.27
CA ARG A 377 -1.68 -21.60 -18.61
C ARG A 377 -1.00 -22.89 -19.02
N ALA A 378 -0.26 -23.52 -18.11
CA ALA A 378 0.28 -24.86 -18.34
C ALA A 378 -0.82 -25.88 -18.69
N THR A 379 -1.94 -25.88 -17.95
CA THR A 379 -3.08 -26.75 -18.26
C THR A 379 -3.69 -26.46 -19.63
N LEU A 380 -3.79 -25.18 -20.03
CA LEU A 380 -4.31 -24.81 -21.35
C LEU A 380 -3.37 -25.24 -22.48
N TYR A 381 -2.05 -25.12 -22.28
CA TYR A 381 -1.05 -25.64 -23.21
C TYR A 381 -1.09 -27.17 -23.31
N GLU A 382 -1.25 -27.89 -22.19
CA GLU A 382 -1.51 -29.34 -22.19
C GLU A 382 -2.78 -29.69 -22.98
N MET A 383 -3.85 -28.90 -22.86
CA MET A 383 -5.10 -29.11 -23.61
C MET A 383 -4.90 -29.00 -25.13
N ILE A 384 -4.10 -28.02 -25.59
CA ILE A 384 -3.78 -27.88 -27.01
C ILE A 384 -2.60 -28.73 -27.47
N ARG A 385 -2.06 -29.59 -26.58
CA ARG A 385 -0.88 -30.46 -26.80
C ARG A 385 0.40 -29.71 -27.13
N ASP A 386 0.49 -28.45 -26.71
CA ASP A 386 1.73 -27.71 -26.72
C ASP A 386 2.52 -28.04 -25.45
N TYR A 387 3.08 -29.25 -25.43
CA TYR A 387 3.80 -29.76 -24.26
C TYR A 387 5.11 -29.00 -24.01
N GLY A 388 5.67 -28.36 -25.04
CA GLY A 388 6.85 -27.52 -24.91
C GLY A 388 6.58 -26.31 -24.01
N GLN A 389 5.52 -25.54 -24.31
CA GLN A 389 5.15 -24.40 -23.49
C GLN A 389 4.58 -24.81 -22.13
N ALA A 390 3.82 -25.90 -22.06
CA ALA A 390 3.36 -26.44 -20.77
C ALA A 390 4.53 -26.80 -19.84
N ALA A 391 5.59 -27.43 -20.35
CA ALA A 391 6.78 -27.75 -19.57
C ALA A 391 7.50 -26.48 -19.08
N ASN A 392 7.61 -25.46 -19.95
CA ASN A 392 8.21 -24.17 -19.57
C ASN A 392 7.45 -23.51 -18.41
N ASP A 393 6.11 -23.45 -18.49
CA ASP A 393 5.28 -22.89 -17.44
C ASP A 393 5.34 -23.71 -16.14
N LEU A 394 5.38 -25.04 -16.22
CA LEU A 394 5.54 -25.90 -15.04
C LEU A 394 6.90 -25.71 -14.37
N ARG A 395 7.98 -25.52 -15.13
CA ARG A 395 9.31 -25.18 -14.57
C ARG A 395 9.28 -23.82 -13.88
N LYS A 396 8.66 -22.81 -14.50
CA LYS A 396 8.44 -21.48 -13.87
C LYS A 396 7.65 -21.61 -12.57
N LEU A 397 6.56 -22.39 -12.57
CA LEU A 397 5.72 -22.64 -11.39
C LEU A 397 6.50 -23.33 -10.26
N ILE A 398 7.29 -24.36 -10.57
CA ILE A 398 8.12 -25.08 -9.59
C ILE A 398 9.12 -24.12 -8.94
N SER A 399 9.83 -23.32 -9.74
CA SER A 399 10.79 -22.33 -9.23
C SER A 399 10.12 -21.31 -8.30
N LEU A 400 8.91 -20.83 -8.66
CA LEU A 400 8.15 -19.90 -7.83
C LEU A 400 7.72 -20.54 -6.50
N LEU A 401 7.18 -21.76 -6.53
CA LEU A 401 6.73 -22.48 -5.34
C LEU A 401 7.89 -22.81 -4.39
N GLU A 402 9.07 -23.13 -4.93
CA GLU A 402 10.29 -23.34 -4.14
C GLU A 402 10.73 -22.06 -3.42
N LYS A 403 10.76 -20.92 -4.14
CA LYS A 403 11.06 -19.61 -3.54
C LYS A 403 10.08 -19.25 -2.42
N GLN A 404 8.79 -19.49 -2.64
CA GLN A 404 7.72 -19.24 -1.65
C GLN A 404 7.75 -20.23 -0.47
N SER A 405 8.31 -21.42 -0.64
CA SER A 405 8.48 -22.42 0.43
C SER A 405 9.63 -22.05 1.35
N ASN A 406 10.72 -21.49 0.80
CA ASN A 406 11.92 -21.15 1.58
C ASN A 406 11.75 -19.88 2.43
N THR A 407 10.78 -19.02 2.10
CA THR A 407 10.49 -17.77 2.81
C THR A 407 9.46 -17.91 3.94
N SER A 408 8.77 -19.06 4.06
CA SER A 408 7.66 -19.23 5.01
C SER A 408 8.03 -20.24 6.11
N GLY A 409 8.07 -19.81 7.38
CA GLY A 409 8.17 -20.74 8.53
C GLY A 409 6.95 -21.68 8.67
N LEU A 410 7.10 -22.72 9.48
CA LEU A 410 6.15 -23.83 9.72
C LEU A 410 4.70 -23.34 10.01
N SER A 411 3.84 -23.29 8.98
CA SER A 411 2.41 -23.03 9.12
C SER A 411 1.58 -24.00 8.26
N PRO A 412 0.26 -24.17 8.50
CA PRO A 412 -0.62 -25.03 7.70
C PRO A 412 -0.62 -24.69 6.20
N LYS A 413 -0.32 -23.44 5.83
CA LYS A 413 -0.14 -22.98 4.43
C LYS A 413 1.06 -23.66 3.75
N VAL A 414 2.05 -24.15 4.50
CA VAL A 414 3.25 -24.85 3.98
C VAL A 414 2.94 -26.27 3.51
N LEU A 415 2.00 -26.99 4.15
CA LEU A 415 1.64 -28.36 3.75
C LEU A 415 0.96 -28.38 2.37
N ASN A 416 0.09 -27.41 2.10
CA ASN A 416 -0.53 -27.23 0.78
C ASN A 416 0.53 -26.87 -0.27
N LYS A 417 1.47 -25.96 0.03
CA LYS A 417 2.58 -25.61 -0.87
C LYS A 417 3.44 -26.84 -1.24
N HIS A 418 3.78 -27.71 -0.29
CA HIS A 418 4.53 -28.93 -0.59
C HIS A 418 3.75 -29.91 -1.47
N ARG A 419 2.44 -30.05 -1.24
CA ARG A 419 1.58 -30.89 -2.09
C ARG A 419 1.53 -30.34 -3.51
N ASP A 420 1.33 -29.04 -3.67
CA ASP A 420 1.22 -28.38 -4.96
C ASP A 420 2.57 -28.44 -5.71
N LEU A 421 3.70 -28.30 -5.01
CA LEU A 421 5.04 -28.49 -5.57
C LEU A 421 5.26 -29.94 -6.05
N LYS A 422 4.87 -30.93 -5.24
CA LYS A 422 4.95 -32.35 -5.63
C LYS A 422 4.08 -32.63 -6.86
N GLN A 423 2.88 -32.05 -6.91
CA GLN A 423 1.98 -32.18 -8.05
C GLN A 423 2.56 -31.52 -9.31
N ALA A 424 3.13 -30.31 -9.20
CA ALA A 424 3.76 -29.61 -10.32
C ALA A 424 4.94 -30.40 -10.89
N ARG A 425 5.79 -30.99 -10.04
CA ARG A 425 6.89 -31.87 -10.47
C ARG A 425 6.40 -33.13 -11.18
N ALA A 426 5.35 -33.78 -10.65
CA ALA A 426 4.76 -34.95 -11.30
C ALA A 426 4.14 -34.60 -12.66
N ARG A 427 3.48 -33.44 -12.77
CA ARG A 427 2.97 -32.92 -14.05
C ARG A 427 4.10 -32.66 -15.03
N LEU A 428 5.19 -32.03 -14.59
CA LEU A 428 6.34 -31.73 -15.46
C LEU A 428 6.91 -33.00 -16.10
N LEU A 429 7.14 -34.06 -15.31
CA LEU A 429 7.63 -35.33 -15.83
C LEU A 429 6.69 -35.93 -16.88
N SER A 430 5.38 -35.91 -16.61
CA SER A 430 4.38 -36.40 -17.56
C SER A 430 4.38 -35.59 -18.86
N VAL A 431 4.47 -34.26 -18.76
CA VAL A 431 4.45 -33.36 -19.92
C VAL A 431 5.74 -33.49 -20.75
N GLU A 432 6.89 -33.65 -20.12
CA GLU A 432 8.17 -33.87 -20.80
C GLU A 432 8.19 -35.21 -21.56
N ASP A 433 7.55 -36.25 -21.01
CA ASP A 433 7.41 -37.52 -21.71
C ASP A 433 6.44 -37.44 -22.90
N GLU A 434 5.36 -36.67 -22.79
CA GLU A 434 4.47 -36.39 -23.93
C GLU A 434 5.15 -35.52 -24.99
N ALA A 435 5.99 -34.57 -24.60
CA ALA A 435 6.75 -33.73 -25.53
C ALA A 435 7.72 -34.57 -26.40
N LYS A 436 8.30 -35.65 -25.86
CA LYS A 436 9.15 -36.58 -26.64
C LYS A 436 8.40 -37.37 -27.70
N ARG A 437 7.07 -37.47 -27.60
CA ARG A 437 6.23 -38.22 -28.55
C ARG A 437 5.88 -37.41 -29.79
N ASP A 438 6.32 -36.16 -29.88
CA ASP A 438 6.13 -35.24 -31.01
C ASP A 438 4.69 -35.24 -31.55
N THR A 439 3.73 -35.23 -30.62
CA THR A 439 2.31 -35.23 -30.99
C THR A 439 1.92 -33.83 -31.44
N PRO A 440 1.36 -33.65 -32.65
CA PRO A 440 1.01 -32.33 -33.16
C PRO A 440 -0.11 -31.70 -32.34
N LEU A 441 -0.19 -30.38 -32.44
CA LEU A 441 -1.14 -29.55 -31.70
C LEU A 441 -2.60 -29.97 -31.93
N ASN A 442 -3.47 -29.64 -30.98
CA ASN A 442 -4.92 -29.79 -31.13
C ASN A 442 -5.51 -28.57 -31.86
N LEU A 443 -5.56 -28.64 -33.18
CA LEU A 443 -5.89 -27.52 -34.05
C LEU A 443 -7.35 -27.06 -33.91
N TYR A 444 -8.26 -27.99 -33.65
CA TYR A 444 -9.69 -27.68 -33.41
C TYR A 444 -9.89 -26.88 -32.12
N LEU A 445 -9.19 -27.24 -31.04
CA LEU A 445 -9.23 -26.48 -29.79
C LEU A 445 -8.58 -25.10 -29.92
N ILE A 446 -7.52 -24.97 -30.72
CA ILE A 446 -6.86 -23.68 -30.98
C ILE A 446 -7.82 -22.71 -31.70
N LEU A 447 -8.54 -23.17 -32.72
CA LEU A 447 -9.53 -22.33 -33.41
C LEU A 447 -10.87 -22.22 -32.66
N GLY A 448 -11.09 -23.03 -31.62
CA GLY A 448 -12.34 -23.04 -30.84
C GLY A 448 -13.54 -23.53 -31.66
N ILE A 449 -13.34 -24.54 -32.50
CA ILE A 449 -14.34 -25.09 -33.43
C ILE A 449 -14.46 -26.61 -33.28
N GLU A 450 -15.59 -27.16 -33.72
CA GLU A 450 -15.81 -28.61 -33.75
C GLU A 450 -15.29 -29.24 -35.05
N GLN A 451 -15.00 -30.54 -35.02
CA GLN A 451 -14.58 -31.33 -36.19
C GLN A 451 -15.64 -31.35 -37.32
N SER A 452 -16.90 -31.09 -36.98
CA SER A 452 -18.04 -30.98 -37.91
C SER A 452 -18.14 -29.64 -38.64
N SER A 453 -17.28 -28.66 -38.31
CA SER A 453 -17.42 -27.27 -38.78
C SER A 453 -17.20 -27.13 -40.30
N SER A 454 -17.96 -26.24 -40.92
CA SER A 454 -17.83 -25.95 -42.36
C SER A 454 -16.55 -25.15 -42.66
N PRO A 455 -16.03 -25.19 -43.90
CA PRO A 455 -14.87 -24.37 -44.29
C PRO A 455 -15.09 -22.86 -44.09
N ALA A 456 -16.35 -22.39 -44.23
CA ALA A 456 -16.71 -21.00 -43.98
C ALA A 456 -16.58 -20.63 -42.50
N ASP A 457 -16.99 -21.54 -41.61
CA ASP A 457 -16.87 -21.35 -40.16
C ASP A 457 -15.42 -21.35 -39.71
N ILE A 458 -14.57 -22.22 -40.27
CA ILE A 458 -13.12 -22.26 -40.03
C ILE A 458 -12.50 -20.91 -40.38
N LYS A 459 -12.81 -20.38 -41.57
CA LYS A 459 -12.32 -19.07 -42.02
C LYS A 459 -12.81 -17.92 -41.13
N LYS A 460 -14.06 -17.99 -40.67
CA LYS A 460 -14.64 -17.00 -39.74
C LYS A 460 -13.96 -17.05 -38.37
N ALA A 461 -13.74 -18.25 -37.83
CA ALA A 461 -13.05 -18.47 -36.56
C ALA A 461 -11.61 -17.96 -36.61
N TYR A 462 -10.86 -18.29 -37.66
CA TYR A 462 -9.50 -17.79 -37.87
C TYR A 462 -9.46 -16.26 -37.93
N ARG A 463 -10.31 -15.62 -38.75
CA ARG A 463 -10.37 -14.15 -38.83
C ARG A 463 -10.63 -13.51 -37.47
N LYS A 464 -11.55 -14.08 -36.68
CA LYS A 464 -11.85 -13.61 -35.32
C LYS A 464 -10.65 -13.77 -34.39
N ALA A 465 -10.01 -14.94 -34.39
CA ALA A 465 -8.87 -15.25 -33.52
C ALA A 465 -7.64 -14.41 -33.88
N ALA A 466 -7.29 -14.32 -35.17
CA ALA A 466 -6.16 -13.52 -35.67
C ALA A 466 -6.33 -12.02 -35.35
N LEU A 467 -7.54 -11.47 -35.48
CA LEU A 467 -7.81 -10.07 -35.11
C LEU A 467 -7.70 -9.81 -33.61
N ARG A 468 -8.05 -10.78 -32.76
CA ARG A 468 -8.01 -10.64 -31.29
C ARG A 468 -6.60 -10.82 -30.75
N HIS A 469 -5.87 -11.81 -31.25
CA HIS A 469 -4.57 -12.23 -30.72
C HIS A 469 -3.38 -11.76 -31.58
N HIS A 470 -3.56 -10.70 -32.37
CA HIS A 470 -2.43 -10.10 -33.09
C HIS A 470 -1.37 -9.59 -32.09
N PRO A 471 -0.06 -9.89 -32.28
CA PRO A 471 0.99 -9.51 -31.32
C PRO A 471 1.02 -8.01 -31.01
N ASP A 472 0.85 -7.16 -32.02
CA ASP A 472 0.83 -5.70 -31.86
C ASP A 472 -0.26 -5.21 -30.88
N LYS A 473 -1.43 -5.86 -30.84
CA LYS A 473 -2.51 -5.46 -29.94
C LYS A 473 -2.21 -5.82 -28.50
N ALA A 474 -1.57 -6.97 -28.27
CA ALA A 474 -1.17 -7.39 -26.93
C ALA A 474 -0.14 -6.42 -26.34
N ALA A 475 0.82 -5.96 -27.15
CA ALA A 475 1.80 -4.95 -26.74
C ALA A 475 1.15 -3.59 -26.44
N GLN A 476 0.16 -3.16 -27.23
CA GLN A 476 -0.54 -1.88 -27.04
C GLN A 476 -1.37 -1.81 -25.74
N LEU A 477 -1.94 -2.94 -25.28
CA LEU A 477 -2.74 -2.98 -24.05
C LEU A 477 -1.91 -2.70 -22.78
N LEU A 478 -0.60 -2.99 -22.80
CA LEU A 478 0.32 -2.70 -21.70
C LEU A 478 0.82 -1.25 -21.73
N VAL A 479 1.15 -0.73 -22.91
CA VAL A 479 1.72 0.62 -23.09
C VAL A 479 0.73 1.73 -22.73
N ARG A 480 -0.58 1.46 -22.79
CA ARG A 480 -1.60 2.45 -22.47
C ARG A 480 -1.66 2.82 -20.98
N ASN A 481 -1.04 2.04 -20.10
CA ASN A 481 -1.22 2.15 -18.66
C ASN A 481 -0.02 2.71 -17.87
N GLU A 482 1.16 2.95 -18.45
CA GLU A 482 2.25 3.66 -17.75
C GLU A 482 3.38 4.06 -18.71
N LYS A 483 4.19 5.07 -18.34
CA LYS A 483 5.15 5.71 -19.24
C LYS A 483 6.22 4.71 -19.75
N PRO A 484 6.53 4.69 -21.05
CA PRO A 484 7.39 3.69 -21.71
C PRO A 484 8.90 3.77 -21.38
N ASP A 485 9.32 4.62 -20.43
CA ASP A 485 10.74 4.90 -20.15
C ASP A 485 11.35 4.03 -19.03
N ASP A 486 10.52 3.29 -18.28
CA ASP A 486 11.02 2.33 -17.29
C ASP A 486 11.43 1.02 -18.00
N GLY A 487 12.72 0.69 -17.96
CA GLY A 487 13.28 -0.50 -18.62
C GLY A 487 12.58 -1.82 -18.26
N PHE A 488 11.99 -1.91 -17.06
CA PHE A 488 11.14 -3.04 -16.66
C PHE A 488 9.96 -3.27 -17.61
N TRP A 489 9.24 -2.20 -17.97
CA TRP A 489 8.09 -2.30 -18.85
C TRP A 489 8.45 -2.67 -20.28
N ARG A 490 9.66 -2.32 -20.71
CA ARG A 490 10.20 -2.76 -22.00
C ARG A 490 10.36 -4.27 -22.05
N ASP A 491 10.92 -4.88 -21.00
CA ASP A 491 11.14 -6.32 -20.96
C ASP A 491 9.83 -7.09 -20.77
N VAL A 492 8.92 -6.56 -19.96
CA VAL A 492 7.55 -7.07 -19.84
C VAL A 492 6.80 -7.04 -21.19
N ALA A 493 6.88 -5.92 -21.92
CA ALA A 493 6.25 -5.80 -23.23
C ALA A 493 6.82 -6.79 -24.25
N LYS A 494 8.13 -7.08 -24.19
CA LYS A 494 8.75 -8.13 -25.01
C LYS A 494 8.22 -9.52 -24.68
N GLU A 495 8.08 -9.86 -23.39
CA GLU A 495 7.54 -11.17 -22.98
C GLU A 495 6.10 -11.34 -23.47
N VAL A 496 5.25 -10.33 -23.31
CA VAL A 496 3.86 -10.38 -23.81
C VAL A 496 3.79 -10.47 -25.32
N HIS A 497 4.64 -9.73 -26.02
CA HIS A 497 4.72 -9.84 -27.46
C HIS A 497 5.16 -11.25 -27.88
N ALA A 498 6.15 -11.85 -27.20
CA ALA A 498 6.60 -13.20 -27.51
C ALA A 498 5.52 -14.26 -27.27
N ASP A 499 4.79 -14.16 -26.15
CA ASP A 499 3.67 -15.04 -25.83
C ASP A 499 2.52 -14.89 -26.85
N ALA A 500 2.19 -13.66 -27.23
CA ALA A 500 1.16 -13.38 -28.24
C ALA A 500 1.58 -13.85 -29.65
N ASP A 501 2.85 -13.68 -30.03
CA ASP A 501 3.42 -14.17 -31.29
C ASP A 501 3.36 -15.69 -31.38
N HIS A 502 3.72 -16.38 -30.29
CA HIS A 502 3.59 -17.83 -30.21
C HIS A 502 2.15 -18.29 -30.41
N LEU A 503 1.20 -17.68 -29.70
CA LEU A 503 -0.23 -17.98 -29.84
C LEU A 503 -0.74 -17.70 -31.26
N PHE A 504 -0.29 -16.59 -31.87
CA PHE A 504 -0.67 -16.21 -33.22
C PHE A 504 -0.16 -17.20 -34.27
N LYS A 505 1.08 -17.70 -34.12
CA LYS A 505 1.65 -18.76 -34.97
C LYS A 505 0.85 -20.05 -34.86
N ALA A 506 0.48 -20.48 -33.65
CA ALA A 506 -0.36 -21.65 -33.44
C ALA A 506 -1.75 -21.51 -34.11
N ILE A 507 -2.36 -20.31 -34.04
CA ILE A 507 -3.61 -20.00 -34.74
C ILE A 507 -3.43 -20.09 -36.27
N GLY A 508 -2.30 -19.60 -36.79
CA GLY A 508 -1.96 -19.68 -38.21
C GLY A 508 -1.76 -21.12 -38.69
N GLU A 509 -1.03 -21.93 -37.92
CA GLU A 509 -0.84 -23.36 -38.19
C GLU A 509 -2.18 -24.11 -38.25
N ALA A 510 -3.04 -23.87 -37.26
CA ALA A 510 -4.37 -24.47 -37.22
C ALA A 510 -5.20 -24.13 -38.46
N TYR A 511 -5.18 -22.87 -38.91
CA TYR A 511 -5.87 -22.48 -40.14
C TYR A 511 -5.24 -23.10 -41.39
N ASN A 512 -3.91 -23.15 -41.49
CA ASN A 512 -3.21 -23.70 -42.65
C ASN A 512 -3.51 -25.18 -42.91
N VAL A 513 -3.72 -25.96 -41.84
CA VAL A 513 -4.08 -27.38 -41.94
C VAL A 513 -5.59 -27.55 -42.13
N LEU A 514 -6.41 -26.86 -41.34
CA LEU A 514 -7.87 -27.09 -41.32
C LEU A 514 -8.63 -26.44 -42.49
N SER A 515 -8.05 -25.42 -43.15
CA SER A 515 -8.66 -24.78 -44.31
C SER A 515 -8.46 -25.57 -45.62
N ASP A 516 -7.44 -26.41 -45.67
CA ASP A 516 -7.13 -27.30 -46.78
C ASP A 516 -7.85 -28.64 -46.58
N SER A 517 -8.64 -29.06 -47.57
CA SER A 517 -9.46 -30.27 -47.47
C SER A 517 -8.62 -31.52 -47.26
N ASP A 518 -7.48 -31.64 -47.94
CA ASP A 518 -6.68 -32.85 -47.93
C ASP A 518 -5.90 -32.95 -46.62
N LYS A 519 -5.28 -31.84 -46.19
CA LYS A 519 -4.56 -31.78 -44.91
C LYS A 519 -5.49 -31.97 -43.71
N ARG A 520 -6.72 -31.42 -43.78
CA ARG A 520 -7.73 -31.64 -42.73
C ARG A 520 -8.11 -33.10 -42.64
N GLN A 521 -8.33 -33.79 -43.77
CA GLN A 521 -8.65 -35.22 -43.78
C GLN A 521 -7.53 -36.06 -43.20
N GLU A 522 -6.28 -35.78 -43.57
CA GLU A 522 -5.11 -36.48 -43.03
C GLU A 522 -5.01 -36.30 -41.50
N TYR A 523 -5.16 -35.06 -41.03
CA TYR A 523 -5.20 -34.74 -39.60
C TYR A 523 -6.35 -35.46 -38.88
N ASP A 524 -7.54 -35.51 -39.48
CA ASP A 524 -8.70 -36.19 -38.91
C ASP A 524 -8.51 -37.71 -38.81
N ILE A 525 -7.90 -38.32 -39.82
CA ILE A 525 -7.55 -39.76 -39.81
C ILE A 525 -6.58 -40.02 -38.65
N GLU A 526 -5.55 -39.20 -38.51
CA GLU A 526 -4.56 -39.37 -37.46
C GLU A 526 -5.16 -39.17 -36.05
N GLU A 527 -6.00 -38.16 -35.86
CA GLU A 527 -6.76 -37.96 -34.61
C GLU A 527 -7.66 -39.14 -34.28
N ASN A 528 -8.33 -39.71 -35.29
CA ASN A 528 -9.19 -40.87 -35.11
C ASN A 528 -8.40 -42.11 -34.68
N LEU A 529 -7.21 -42.34 -35.27
CA LEU A 529 -6.30 -43.42 -34.87
C LEU A 529 -5.79 -43.25 -33.43
N ARG A 530 -5.45 -42.02 -33.03
CA ARG A 530 -5.06 -41.70 -31.65
C ARG A 530 -6.19 -41.92 -30.66
N ASN A 531 -7.39 -41.51 -31.02
CA ASN A 531 -8.57 -41.71 -30.19
C ASN A 531 -8.91 -43.20 -30.05
N ALA A 532 -8.71 -43.99 -31.11
CA ALA A 532 -8.88 -45.45 -31.07
C ALA A 532 -7.85 -46.13 -30.15
N THR A 533 -6.56 -45.80 -30.28
CA THR A 533 -5.50 -46.34 -29.41
C THR A 533 -5.71 -45.98 -27.93
N LYS A 534 -6.16 -44.75 -27.63
CA LYS A 534 -6.53 -44.33 -26.26
C LYS A 534 -7.74 -45.10 -25.71
N ARG A 535 -8.71 -45.49 -26.54
CA ARG A 535 -9.85 -46.31 -26.11
C ARG A 535 -9.42 -47.75 -25.80
N VAL A 536 -8.53 -48.32 -26.60
CA VAL A 536 -7.99 -49.68 -26.39
C VAL A 536 -7.14 -49.76 -25.12
N SER A 537 -6.28 -48.76 -24.86
CA SER A 537 -5.47 -48.71 -23.64
C SER A 537 -6.32 -48.54 -22.37
N LYS A 538 -7.38 -47.72 -22.41
CA LYS A 538 -8.36 -47.61 -21.31
C LYS A 538 -9.16 -48.89 -21.08
N GLY A 539 -9.48 -49.64 -22.14
CA GLY A 539 -10.15 -50.94 -22.06
C GLY A 539 -9.32 -52.01 -21.36
N ARG A 540 -8.00 -52.05 -21.61
CA ARG A 540 -7.07 -52.95 -20.92
C ARG A 540 -6.80 -52.57 -19.45
N SER A 541 -6.76 -51.27 -19.13
CA SER A 541 -6.50 -50.78 -17.76
C SER A 541 -7.66 -51.04 -16.78
N MET A 542 -8.89 -51.27 -17.27
CA MET A 542 -10.06 -51.59 -16.43
C MET A 542 -9.96 -52.95 -15.69
N HIS A 543 -9.06 -53.86 -16.10
CA HIS A 543 -8.94 -55.20 -15.50
C HIS A 543 -7.93 -55.27 -14.33
N HIS A 544 -7.22 -54.18 -14.01
CA HIS A 544 -6.34 -54.08 -12.84
C HIS A 544 -6.42 -52.69 -12.21
N ARG A 545 -7.36 -52.45 -11.29
CA ARG A 545 -7.26 -51.33 -10.33
C ARG A 545 -7.73 -51.70 -8.93
N SER A 546 -6.80 -51.62 -7.99
CA SER A 546 -7.01 -51.69 -6.54
C SER A 546 -7.67 -50.41 -5.99
N PRO A 547 -8.30 -50.45 -4.80
CA PRO A 547 -9.25 -49.42 -4.33
C PRO A 547 -8.64 -48.05 -3.93
N GLU A 548 -7.33 -47.91 -3.84
CA GLU A 548 -6.67 -46.73 -3.23
C GLU A 548 -6.58 -45.48 -4.12
N GLN A 549 -7.00 -45.55 -5.38
CA GLN A 549 -6.94 -44.41 -6.32
C GLN A 549 -8.21 -43.53 -6.37
N ARG A 550 -9.10 -43.63 -5.37
CA ARG A 550 -10.38 -42.89 -5.38
C ARG A 550 -10.36 -41.48 -4.78
N TYR A 551 -9.24 -41.00 -4.22
CA TYR A 551 -9.20 -39.71 -3.51
C TYR A 551 -8.61 -38.51 -4.27
N THR A 552 -8.32 -38.63 -5.57
CA THR A 552 -7.67 -37.56 -6.36
C THR A 552 -8.62 -36.72 -7.22
N ARG A 553 -9.88 -36.53 -6.81
CA ARG A 553 -10.91 -35.79 -7.58
C ARG A 553 -11.61 -34.68 -6.78
N GLN A 554 -10.85 -33.72 -6.26
CA GLN A 554 -11.48 -32.58 -5.56
C GLN A 554 -11.09 -31.19 -6.06
N TYR A 555 -10.07 -31.05 -6.92
CA TYR A 555 -9.76 -29.79 -7.61
C TYR A 555 -9.97 -29.83 -9.14
N ASP A 556 -10.31 -31.00 -9.69
CA ASP A 556 -10.59 -31.22 -11.12
C ASP A 556 -12.00 -31.82 -11.33
N ARG A 557 -13.05 -31.06 -10.95
CA ARG A 557 -14.36 -31.24 -11.57
C ARG A 557 -14.63 -30.05 -12.48
N GLY A 558 -14.09 -30.14 -13.69
CA GLY A 558 -14.25 -29.11 -14.70
C GLY A 558 -14.08 -29.53 -16.15
N PHE A 559 -13.73 -30.77 -16.51
CA PHE A 559 -13.93 -31.25 -17.89
C PHE A 559 -13.79 -32.76 -17.98
N ASN A 560 -14.82 -33.44 -18.47
CA ASN A 560 -14.75 -34.82 -18.93
C ASN A 560 -15.16 -34.74 -20.41
N PRO A 561 -14.29 -35.02 -21.39
CA PRO A 561 -14.63 -34.85 -22.79
C PRO A 561 -15.60 -35.97 -23.19
N ARG A 562 -16.89 -35.73 -22.99
CA ARG A 562 -17.96 -36.43 -23.70
C ARG A 562 -18.35 -35.60 -24.92
N PRO A 563 -18.70 -36.25 -26.04
CA PRO A 563 -19.01 -35.52 -27.27
C PRO A 563 -20.22 -34.62 -27.04
N TRP A 564 -20.11 -33.42 -27.60
CA TRP A 564 -21.10 -32.35 -27.61
C TRP A 564 -22.50 -32.92 -27.87
N GLN A 565 -23.37 -32.86 -26.85
CA GLN A 565 -24.79 -33.12 -26.98
C GLN A 565 -25.56 -31.94 -26.41
N SER A 566 -26.39 -31.35 -27.27
CA SER A 566 -27.30 -30.25 -26.98
C SER A 566 -28.34 -30.62 -25.92
N ASN A 567 -28.58 -29.68 -25.01
CA ASN A 567 -29.73 -29.50 -24.10
C ASN A 567 -30.70 -30.67 -23.92
N ARG A 568 -30.78 -31.17 -22.68
CA ARG A 568 -32.07 -31.42 -22.00
C ARG A 568 -31.90 -31.37 -20.48
N SER A 569 -32.82 -30.64 -19.87
CA SER A 569 -33.02 -30.39 -18.44
C SER A 569 -33.52 -31.63 -17.69
N SER A 570 -32.93 -31.91 -16.53
CA SER A 570 -33.64 -32.50 -15.38
C SER A 570 -32.81 -32.30 -14.11
N GLY A 571 -33.43 -31.70 -13.09
CA GLY A 571 -32.79 -31.31 -11.84
C GLY A 571 -32.44 -32.49 -10.93
N SER A 572 -31.42 -32.26 -10.09
CA SER A 572 -31.28 -32.92 -8.80
C SER A 572 -30.44 -32.04 -7.88
N ARG A 573 -31.05 -31.61 -6.78
CA ARG A 573 -30.41 -30.94 -5.64
C ARG A 573 -29.39 -31.90 -5.01
N SER A 574 -28.15 -31.47 -4.83
CA SER A 574 -27.32 -32.02 -3.74
C SER A 574 -26.62 -30.90 -2.99
N ARG A 575 -26.76 -31.01 -1.68
CA ARG A 575 -26.45 -30.08 -0.60
C ARG A 575 -24.96 -30.21 -0.28
N TRP A 576 -24.20 -29.12 -0.34
CA TRP A 576 -22.85 -29.07 0.23
C TRP A 576 -22.77 -27.90 1.21
N SER A 577 -22.71 -28.27 2.48
CA SER A 577 -22.41 -27.43 3.62
C SER A 577 -20.96 -26.96 3.54
N GLY A 578 -20.73 -25.71 3.95
CA GLY A 578 -19.54 -24.91 3.71
C GLY A 578 -18.24 -25.39 4.36
N TYR A 579 -17.17 -24.81 3.83
CA TYR A 579 -15.98 -24.36 4.56
C TYR A 579 -15.44 -23.15 3.80
N ASP A 580 -15.55 -21.99 4.43
CA ASP A 580 -14.79 -20.78 4.11
C ASP A 580 -13.29 -21.02 4.33
N ASP A 581 -12.45 -20.54 3.41
CA ASP A 581 -11.41 -19.54 3.72
C ASP A 581 -10.57 -19.20 2.46
N ASP A 582 -10.34 -17.89 2.32
CA ASP A 582 -9.31 -17.19 1.56
C ASP A 582 -9.36 -17.19 0.01
N TYR A 583 -9.92 -16.09 -0.51
CA TYR A 583 -9.82 -15.55 -1.88
C TYR A 583 -10.38 -16.43 -3.01
N TRP A 584 -11.72 -16.43 -3.12
CA TRP A 584 -12.43 -16.67 -4.37
C TRP A 584 -12.75 -15.36 -5.07
#